data_AF-A0A1I2TRW0-F1
#
_entry.id   AF-A0A1I2TRW0-F1
#
_cell.length_a   1.000
_cell.length_b   1.000
_cell.length_c   1.000
_cell.angle_alpha   90.00
_cell.angle_beta   90.00
_cell.angle_gamma   90.00
#
_symmetry.space_group_name_H-M   'P 1'
#
loop_
_entity.id
_entity.type
_entity.pdbx_description
1 polymer ?
#
loop_
_entity_poly.entity_id
_entity_poly.type
_entity_poly.pdbx_seq_one_letter_code
_entity_poly.pdbx_strand_id
1 'polypeptide(L)'
;MKMTEEAKELLEKSMKEHDCDCLRITAEPGCCGASLNFTLDQLKSGEQPIKINDVSVIMDEQAQEQTDALTINAENGQLVIDGGSCGCGSSGCC
;
A
#
# COMPACT_ATOMS: atom_id res chain seq x y z
N MET A 1 5.09 -7.44 -4.22
CA MET A 1 4.95 -5.96 -4.19
C MET A 1 6.28 -5.30 -4.54
N LYS A 2 6.24 -4.23 -5.31
CA LYS A 2 7.39 -3.36 -5.60
C LYS A 2 7.07 -1.91 -5.20
N MET A 3 8.09 -1.09 -5.05
CA MET A 3 7.95 0.33 -4.73
C MET A 3 9.02 1.11 -5.49
N THR A 4 8.68 2.26 -6.06
CA THR A 4 9.67 3.14 -6.69
C THR A 4 10.37 4.01 -5.63
N GLU A 5 11.55 4.53 -5.97
CA GLU A 5 12.29 5.42 -5.06
C GLU A 5 11.50 6.70 -4.74
N GLU A 6 10.81 7.29 -5.73
CA GLU A 6 9.96 8.47 -5.50
C GLU A 6 8.80 8.18 -4.52
N ALA A 7 8.16 7.02 -4.65
CA ALA A 7 7.13 6.59 -3.72
C ALA A 7 7.67 6.43 -2.30
N LYS A 8 8.87 5.83 -2.17
CA LYS A 8 9.56 5.70 -0.89
C LYS A 8 9.81 7.05 -0.25
N GLU A 9 10.37 8.02 -0.99
CA GLU A 9 10.65 9.35 -0.45
C GLU A 9 9.39 10.06 0.05
N LEU A 10 8.28 9.98 -0.69
CA LEU A 10 6.99 10.53 -0.25
C LEU A 10 6.43 9.81 0.97
N LEU A 11 6.56 8.48 1.04
CA LEU A 11 6.14 7.67 2.17
C LEU A 11 6.95 8.03 3.42
N GLU A 12 8.27 8.08 3.34
CA GLU A 12 9.13 8.43 4.47
C GLU A 12 8.86 9.85 4.97
N LYS A 13 8.61 10.79 4.05
CA LYS A 13 8.24 12.15 4.40
C LYS A 13 6.90 12.19 5.14
N SER A 14 5.88 11.52 4.59
CA SER A 14 4.54 11.46 5.20
C SER A 14 4.57 10.76 6.56
N MET A 15 5.34 9.68 6.69
CA MET A 15 5.58 8.97 7.94
C MET A 15 6.15 9.90 9.01
N LYS A 16 7.20 10.66 8.67
CA LYS A 16 7.80 11.66 9.58
C LYS A 16 6.84 12.79 9.93
N GLU A 17 6.05 13.26 8.98
CA GLU A 17 5.05 14.32 9.20
C GLU A 17 3.91 13.87 10.13
N HIS A 18 3.56 12.58 10.10
CA HIS A 18 2.46 12.00 10.88
C HIS A 18 2.92 11.17 12.09
N ASP A 19 4.21 11.18 12.45
CA ASP A 19 4.79 10.38 13.55
C ASP A 19 4.46 8.87 13.42
N CYS A 20 4.46 8.36 12.19
CA CYS A 20 4.17 6.96 11.86
C CYS A 20 5.46 6.22 11.48
N ASP A 21 5.50 4.93 11.77
CA ASP A 21 6.71 4.10 11.57
C ASP A 21 6.51 3.00 10.51
N CYS A 22 5.28 2.76 10.07
CA CYS A 22 4.97 1.71 9.10
C CYS A 22 3.79 2.06 8.20
N LEU A 23 3.77 1.40 7.03
CA LEU A 23 2.62 1.38 6.14
C LEU A 23 1.82 0.11 6.43
N ARG A 24 0.55 0.26 6.79
CA ARG A 24 -0.38 -0.86 6.97
C ARG A 24 -1.23 -1.04 5.73
N ILE A 25 -1.28 -2.27 5.25
CA ILE A 25 -2.09 -2.67 4.10
C ILE A 25 -3.06 -3.75 4.54
N THR A 26 -4.36 -3.49 4.39
CA THR A 26 -5.42 -4.43 4.75
C THR A 26 -6.27 -4.73 3.53
N ALA A 27 -6.60 -6.01 3.33
CA ALA A 27 -7.59 -6.42 2.34
C ALA A 27 -8.97 -6.39 2.97
N GLU A 28 -9.85 -5.52 2.46
CA GLU A 28 -11.24 -5.45 2.86
C GLU A 28 -12.12 -6.13 1.81
N PRO A 29 -13.09 -6.97 2.21
CA PRO A 29 -13.99 -7.61 1.26
C PRO A 29 -14.90 -6.57 0.62
N GLY A 30 -14.80 -6.40 -0.69
CA GLY A 30 -15.68 -5.56 -1.50
C GLY A 30 -16.69 -6.37 -2.31
N CYS A 31 -17.73 -5.69 -2.80
CA CYS A 31 -18.80 -6.31 -3.60
C CYS A 31 -18.31 -6.90 -4.94
N CYS A 32 -17.13 -6.48 -5.42
CA CYS A 32 -16.52 -6.90 -6.70
C CYS A 32 -15.08 -7.41 -6.51
N GLY A 33 -14.77 -8.02 -5.37
CA GLY A 33 -13.42 -8.44 -4.98
C GLY A 33 -12.91 -7.67 -3.77
N ALA A 34 -11.81 -8.14 -3.18
CA ALA A 34 -11.20 -7.45 -2.05
C ALA A 34 -10.56 -6.13 -2.51
N SER A 35 -10.83 -5.05 -1.79
CA SER A 35 -10.16 -3.76 -1.95
C SER A 35 -9.01 -3.68 -0.98
N LEU A 36 -7.86 -3.21 -1.44
CA LEU A 36 -6.72 -2.93 -0.57
C LEU A 36 -6.84 -1.52 -0.01
N ASN A 37 -6.78 -1.41 1.32
CA ASN A 37 -6.68 -0.14 2.02
C ASN A 37 -5.23 0.06 2.48
N PHE A 38 -4.71 1.28 2.27
CA PHE A 38 -3.34 1.67 2.58
C PHE A 38 -3.39 2.78 3.62
N THR A 39 -2.69 2.62 4.74
CA THR A 39 -2.77 3.57 5.86
C THR A 39 -1.42 3.69 6.56
N LEU A 40 -0.99 4.91 6.88
CA LEU A 40 0.17 5.13 7.73
C LEU A 40 -0.22 4.83 9.18
N ASP A 41 0.57 3.99 9.84
CA ASP A 41 0.28 3.53 11.19
C ASP A 41 1.60 3.44 11.99
N GLN A 42 1.48 3.40 13.31
CA GLN A 42 2.60 3.11 14.18
C GLN A 42 2.77 1.61 14.35
N LEU A 43 4.01 1.14 14.38
CA LEU A 43 4.30 -0.28 14.57
C LEU A 43 3.90 -0.69 16.00
N LYS A 44 3.01 -1.67 16.13
CA LYS A 44 2.54 -2.12 17.45
C LYS A 44 3.46 -3.20 18.01
N SER A 45 3.53 -3.27 19.33
CA SER A 45 4.34 -4.29 20.02
C SER A 45 3.91 -5.70 19.63
N GLY A 46 4.85 -6.50 19.14
CA GLY A 46 4.62 -7.89 18.71
C GLY A 46 4.29 -8.05 17.23
N GLU A 47 4.14 -6.97 16.49
CA GLU A 47 4.00 -7.03 15.04
C GLU A 47 5.34 -7.25 14.36
N GLN A 48 5.30 -7.97 13.23
CA GLN A 48 6.49 -8.27 12.43
C GLN A 48 6.35 -7.60 11.05
N PRO A 49 6.91 -6.39 10.87
CA PRO A 49 6.85 -5.72 9.59
C PRO A 49 7.78 -6.41 8.59
N ILE A 50 7.33 -6.48 7.35
CA ILE A 50 8.19 -6.83 6.23
C ILE A 50 8.85 -5.57 5.70
N LYS A 51 10.13 -5.67 5.31
CA LYS A 51 10.86 -4.56 4.71
C LYS A 51 10.68 -4.58 3.19
N ILE A 52 10.08 -3.53 2.65
CA ILE A 52 9.96 -3.31 1.20
C ILE A 52 10.65 -1.99 0.87
N ASN A 53 11.77 -2.05 0.14
CA ASN A 53 12.61 -0.88 -0.15
C ASN A 53 12.99 -0.06 1.11
N ASP A 54 13.30 -0.79 2.20
CA ASP A 54 13.63 -0.27 3.53
C ASP A 54 12.47 0.38 4.31
N VAL A 55 11.27 0.46 3.71
CA VAL A 55 10.05 0.87 4.39
C VAL A 55 9.46 -0.32 5.15
N SER A 56 9.07 -0.11 6.41
CA SER A 56 8.35 -1.09 7.22
C SER A 56 6.90 -1.18 6.75
N VAL A 57 6.47 -2.36 6.32
CA VAL A 57 5.10 -2.61 5.85
C VAL A 57 4.47 -3.73 6.66
N ILE A 58 3.23 -3.53 7.11
CA ILE A 58 2.42 -4.52 7.81
C ILE A 58 1.27 -4.93 6.89
N MET A 59 1.13 -6.23 6.66
CA MET A 59 0.05 -6.80 5.85
C MET A 59 -0.27 -8.21 6.31
N ASP A 60 -1.55 -8.58 6.21
CA ASP A 60 -2.01 -9.96 6.38
C ASP A 60 -1.78 -10.77 5.09
N GLU A 61 -1.83 -12.10 5.18
CA GLU A 61 -1.55 -13.02 4.07
C GLU A 61 -2.36 -12.66 2.81
N GLN A 62 -3.65 -12.37 2.97
CA GLN A 62 -4.53 -11.98 1.87
C GLN A 62 -4.10 -10.67 1.17
N ALA A 63 -3.58 -9.71 1.92
CA ALA A 63 -3.08 -8.45 1.37
C ALA A 63 -1.70 -8.67 0.70
N GLN A 64 -0.88 -9.56 1.25
CA GLN A 64 0.40 -9.92 0.66
C GLN A 64 0.23 -10.61 -0.71
N GLU A 65 -0.72 -11.53 -0.84
CA GLU A 65 -1.02 -12.19 -2.11
C GLU A 65 -1.49 -11.19 -3.18
N GLN A 66 -2.38 -10.26 -2.81
CA GLN A 66 -2.91 -9.26 -3.73
C GLN A 66 -1.87 -8.20 -4.11
N THR A 67 -1.00 -7.81 -3.17
CA THR A 67 0.05 -6.82 -3.42
C THR A 67 1.26 -7.40 -4.16
N ASP A 68 1.36 -8.72 -4.33
CA ASP A 68 2.52 -9.34 -4.98
C ASP A 68 2.77 -8.76 -6.38
N ALA A 69 1.71 -8.64 -7.17
CA ALA A 69 1.71 -8.10 -8.53
C ALA A 69 1.62 -6.56 -8.62
N LEU A 70 1.54 -5.86 -7.49
CA LEU A 70 1.39 -4.40 -7.44
C LEU A 70 2.74 -3.70 -7.26
N THR A 71 2.81 -2.48 -7.81
CA THR A 71 3.92 -1.55 -7.68
C THR A 71 3.38 -0.24 -7.12
N ILE A 72 3.85 0.18 -5.94
CA ILE A 72 3.56 1.52 -5.45
C ILE A 72 4.49 2.49 -6.16
N ASN A 73 3.91 3.50 -6.80
CA ASN A 73 4.62 4.57 -7.48
C ASN A 73 4.16 5.93 -6.93
N ALA A 74 4.84 7.00 -7.37
CA ALA A 74 4.47 8.36 -7.07
C ALA A 74 4.21 9.12 -8.37
N GLU A 75 3.07 9.77 -8.48
CA GLU A 75 2.74 10.65 -9.59
C GLU A 75 2.19 11.96 -9.05
N ASN A 76 2.71 13.09 -9.55
CA ASN A 76 2.29 14.44 -9.13
C ASN A 76 2.34 14.66 -7.61
N GLY A 77 3.30 14.04 -6.92
CA GLY A 77 3.46 14.12 -5.46
C GLY A 77 2.43 13.30 -4.67
N GLN A 78 1.71 12.40 -5.32
CA GLN A 78 0.75 11.49 -4.68
C GLN A 78 1.15 10.05 -4.93
N LEU A 79 0.89 9.18 -3.95
CA LEU A 79 1.11 7.75 -4.10
C LEU A 79 0.03 7.16 -5.01
N VAL A 80 0.46 6.41 -6.01
CA VAL A 80 -0.38 5.68 -6.94
C VAL A 80 0.01 4.21 -6.94
N ILE A 81 -0.92 3.34 -7.33
CA ILE A 81 -0.66 1.91 -7.41
C ILE A 81 -0.77 1.48 -8.86
N ASP A 82 0.37 1.03 -9.37
CA ASP A 82 0.56 0.50 -10.71
C ASP A 82 0.59 -1.02 -10.67
N GLY A 83 -0.16 -1.66 -11.56
CA GLY A 83 -0.23 -3.12 -11.64
C GLY A 83 -1.39 -3.72 -10.88
N GLY A 84 -1.70 -4.97 -11.20
CA GLY A 84 -2.97 -5.62 -10.88
C GLY A 84 -4.06 -5.20 -11.86
N SER A 85 -4.55 -6.14 -12.67
CA SER A 85 -5.78 -5.97 -13.45
C SER A 85 -6.97 -5.83 -12.49
N CYS A 86 -7.06 -4.71 -11.78
CA CYS A 86 -8.31 -4.30 -11.17
C CYS A 86 -9.16 -3.81 -12.33
N GLY A 87 -10.12 -4.63 -12.76
CA GLY A 87 -11.17 -4.30 -13.71
C GLY A 87 -12.12 -3.20 -13.24
N CYS A 88 -11.61 -2.20 -12.52
CA CYS A 88 -12.22 -0.89 -12.34
C CYS A 88 -11.41 0.12 -13.16
N GLY A 89 -11.22 -0.19 -14.44
CA GLY A 89 -11.08 0.87 -15.43
C GLY A 89 -12.30 1.77 -15.29
N SER A 90 -12.05 3.07 -15.22
CA SER A 90 -13.03 4.12 -15.49
C SER A 90 -13.97 3.73 -16.65
N SER A 91 -15.11 3.12 -16.37
CA SER A 91 -16.21 2.90 -17.33
C SER A 91 -17.45 2.31 -16.62
N GLY A 92 -18.41 3.19 -16.30
CA GLY A 92 -19.84 2.88 -16.24
C GLY A 92 -20.31 1.71 -15.39
N CYS A 93 -20.57 1.96 -14.10
CA CYS A 93 -21.72 1.32 -13.46
C CYS A 93 -22.96 2.16 -13.78
N CYS A 94 -23.65 1.79 -14.85
CA CYS A 94 -25.00 2.22 -15.21
C CYS A 94 -25.84 0.97 -15.49
#